data_AF-A0A2N2LVB4-F1
#
_entry.id   AF-A0A2N2LVB4-F1
#
_cell.length_a   1.000
_cell.length_b   1.000
_cell.length_c   1.000
_cell.angle_alpha   90.00
_cell.angle_beta   90.00
_cell.angle_gamma   90.00
#
_symmetry.space_group_name_H-M   'P 1'
#
loop_
_entity.id
_entity.type
_entity.pdbx_description
1 polymer ?
#
loop_
_entity_poly.entity_id
_entity_poly.type
_entity_poly.pdbx_seq_one_letter_code
_entity_poly.pdbx_strand_id
1 'polypeptide(L)'
;MKIPLNQIKPNPQQPRKTFDQASIEELAQSIIQVGLIQPVVVTPNGKGYYLVDGERRWRAAQLIPGMLEIEAVVSDQAGTDQERMVQSLVANIQREDLSLVEEAKAYGKMNKEFGIPMVRIALLTGHCLATIKTRMLILDLDPEIQALMDDSSMPHDDEVIKAIQSLPDSVRVKFAQKMAKHGLSISGIKKAVEKVNKHLQTDPESECEIDFDTPSIKFAVQKNKYTHKRNWGALQQLNKLPPWEELVTAANKTCDACSLSYSASPVVCRECPAVELISKLLEIAQ
;
A
#
# COMPACT_ATOMS: atom_id res chain seq x y z
N MET A 1 40.68 20.24 -4.47
CA MET A 1 41.98 19.86 -5.08
C MET A 1 41.97 20.22 -6.55
N LYS A 2 43.13 20.43 -7.20
CA LYS A 2 43.19 20.67 -8.65
C LYS A 2 43.32 19.34 -9.39
N ILE A 3 42.53 19.15 -10.44
CA ILE A 3 42.51 17.91 -11.23
C ILE A 3 42.73 18.26 -12.71
N PRO A 4 43.60 17.53 -13.43
CA PRO A 4 43.78 17.72 -14.86
C PRO A 4 42.47 17.57 -15.63
N LEU A 5 42.17 18.51 -16.53
CA LEU A 5 40.92 18.50 -17.30
C LEU A 5 40.75 17.22 -18.14
N ASN A 6 41.85 16.63 -18.60
CA ASN A 6 41.88 15.39 -19.37
C ASN A 6 41.57 14.11 -18.54
N GLN A 7 41.61 14.20 -17.21
CA GLN A 7 41.26 13.10 -16.32
C GLN A 7 39.77 13.09 -15.93
N ILE A 8 39.04 14.17 -16.25
CA ILE A 8 37.60 14.31 -15.96
C ILE A 8 36.82 13.94 -17.22
N LYS A 9 35.85 13.03 -17.08
CA LYS A 9 34.91 12.65 -18.14
C LYS A 9 33.49 13.06 -17.78
N PRO A 10 32.66 13.43 -18.76
CA PRO A 10 31.25 13.71 -18.51
C PRO A 10 30.55 12.42 -18.03
N ASN A 11 29.57 12.56 -17.13
CA ASN A 11 28.77 11.43 -16.69
C ASN A 11 27.74 11.06 -17.78
N PRO A 12 27.74 9.81 -18.30
CA PRO A 12 26.83 9.39 -19.36
C PRO A 12 25.34 9.40 -18.97
N GLN A 13 25.04 9.43 -17.66
CA GLN A 13 23.67 9.45 -17.14
C GLN A 13 23.14 10.87 -16.87
N GLN A 14 23.83 11.92 -17.33
CA GLN A 14 23.38 13.30 -17.12
C GLN A 14 22.03 13.57 -17.84
N PRO A 15 21.01 14.08 -17.11
CA PRO A 15 19.69 14.33 -17.69
C PRO A 15 19.68 15.52 -18.67
N ARG A 16 20.55 16.51 -18.46
CA ARG A 16 20.68 17.66 -19.36
C ARG A 16 21.67 17.34 -20.48
N LYS A 17 21.15 17.18 -21.71
CA LYS A 17 21.96 16.91 -22.92
C LYS A 17 22.23 18.15 -23.77
N THR A 18 21.40 19.18 -23.63
CA THR A 18 21.50 20.43 -24.38
C THR A 18 22.14 21.53 -23.53
N PHE A 19 23.16 22.17 -24.08
CA PHE A 19 23.81 23.33 -23.48
C PHE A 19 23.93 24.40 -24.54
N ASP A 20 23.56 25.63 -24.19
CA ASP A 20 23.74 26.78 -25.06
C ASP A 20 25.22 27.19 -25.06
N GLN A 21 25.81 27.22 -26.25
CA GLN A 21 27.23 27.50 -26.47
C GLN A 21 27.59 28.94 -26.05
N ALA A 22 26.73 29.92 -26.36
CA ALA A 22 26.95 31.31 -25.96
C ALA A 22 27.05 31.44 -24.42
N SER A 23 26.18 30.74 -23.70
CA SER A 23 26.19 30.70 -22.23
C SER A 23 27.44 30.04 -21.62
N ILE A 24 28.17 29.21 -22.36
CA ILE A 24 29.42 28.57 -21.91
C ILE A 24 30.60 29.52 -22.16
N GLU A 25 30.61 30.21 -23.30
CA GLU A 25 31.65 31.19 -23.65
C GLU A 25 31.63 32.38 -22.69
N GLU A 26 30.44 32.88 -22.33
CA GLU A 26 30.29 33.92 -21.30
C GLU A 26 30.85 33.47 -19.95
N LEU A 27 30.56 32.21 -19.56
CA LEU A 27 31.08 31.64 -18.32
C LEU A 27 32.61 31.46 -18.37
N ALA A 28 33.18 31.12 -19.53
CA ALA A 28 34.62 31.04 -19.71
C ALA A 28 35.29 32.40 -19.50
N GLN A 29 34.70 33.48 -20.04
CA GLN A 29 35.19 34.84 -19.80
C GLN A 29 35.11 35.24 -18.32
N SER A 30 34.02 34.88 -17.64
CA SER A 30 33.88 35.10 -16.20
C SER A 30 34.94 34.36 -15.38
N ILE A 31 35.22 33.10 -15.71
CA ILE A 31 36.25 32.29 -15.05
C ILE A 31 37.66 32.88 -15.27
N ILE A 32 37.95 33.46 -16.44
CA ILE A 32 39.24 34.13 -16.70
C ILE A 32 39.41 35.35 -15.79
N GLN A 33 38.35 36.13 -15.57
CA GLN A 33 38.42 37.37 -14.81
C GLN A 33 38.45 37.17 -13.29
N VAL A 34 37.57 36.31 -12.78
CA VAL A 34 37.31 36.17 -11.33
C VAL A 34 37.84 34.86 -10.78
N GLY A 35 38.21 33.92 -11.64
CA GLY A 35 38.54 32.55 -11.25
C GLY A 35 37.28 31.69 -11.06
N LEU A 36 37.51 30.40 -10.80
CA LEU A 36 36.42 29.47 -10.53
C LEU A 36 35.95 29.60 -9.08
N ILE A 37 34.87 30.34 -8.84
CA ILE A 37 34.34 30.59 -7.48
C ILE A 37 33.84 29.29 -6.83
N GLN A 38 33.15 28.45 -7.60
CA GLN A 38 32.59 27.20 -7.10
C GLN A 38 33.28 26.01 -7.79
N PRO A 39 33.96 25.13 -7.04
CA PRO A 39 34.65 23.98 -7.60
C PRO A 39 33.66 22.99 -8.23
N VAL A 40 34.13 22.25 -9.23
CA VAL A 40 33.34 21.16 -9.83
C VAL A 40 33.31 19.94 -8.91
N VAL A 41 32.24 19.15 -8.99
CA VAL A 41 32.12 17.93 -8.18
C VAL A 41 32.43 16.74 -9.07
N VAL A 42 33.42 15.95 -8.68
CA VAL A 42 33.86 14.79 -9.44
C VAL A 42 33.89 13.55 -8.57
N THR A 43 33.92 12.38 -9.20
CA THR A 43 33.97 11.11 -8.49
C THR A 43 34.92 10.08 -9.13
N PRO A 44 35.65 9.25 -8.36
CA PRO A 44 36.64 8.33 -8.92
C PRO A 44 36.04 7.26 -9.85
N ASN A 45 36.76 6.90 -10.92
CA ASN A 45 36.37 5.84 -11.87
C ASN A 45 37.53 4.87 -12.19
N GLY A 46 38.39 4.61 -11.22
CA GLY A 46 39.55 3.70 -11.34
C GLY A 46 40.71 4.22 -12.21
N LYS A 47 40.46 4.95 -13.30
CA LYS A 47 41.47 5.51 -14.23
C LYS A 47 41.42 7.05 -14.36
N GLY A 48 40.60 7.71 -13.55
CA GLY A 48 40.32 9.14 -13.63
C GLY A 48 39.05 9.48 -12.85
N TYR A 49 38.30 10.47 -13.30
CA TYR A 49 37.11 10.96 -12.60
C TYR A 49 35.90 11.12 -13.54
N TYR A 50 34.69 10.90 -13.01
CA TYR A 50 33.45 11.31 -13.65
C TYR A 50 32.93 12.61 -13.05
N LEU A 51 32.37 13.48 -13.89
CA LEU A 51 31.76 14.73 -13.46
C LEU A 51 30.35 14.47 -12.90
N VAL A 52 30.15 14.78 -11.62
CA VAL A 52 28.85 14.66 -10.93
C VAL A 52 28.06 15.96 -11.09
N ASP A 53 28.71 17.09 -10.85
CA ASP A 53 28.13 18.43 -11.00
C ASP A 53 29.15 19.43 -11.56
N GLY A 54 28.65 20.43 -12.26
CA GLY A 54 29.47 21.51 -12.82
C GLY A 54 29.84 21.33 -14.29
N GLU A 55 29.05 20.61 -15.09
CA GLU A 55 29.27 20.39 -16.53
C GLU A 55 29.55 21.68 -17.31
N ARG A 56 28.77 22.76 -17.08
CA ARG A 56 29.02 24.06 -17.73
C ARG A 56 30.37 24.67 -17.34
N ARG A 57 30.77 24.54 -16.07
CA ARG A 57 32.05 25.06 -15.55
C ARG A 57 33.23 24.27 -16.11
N TRP A 58 33.10 22.94 -16.18
CA TRP A 58 34.11 22.07 -16.80
C TRP A 58 34.26 22.34 -18.31
N ARG A 59 33.16 22.47 -19.05
CA ARG A 59 33.20 22.84 -20.48
C ARG A 59 33.80 24.22 -20.71
N ALA A 60 33.41 25.21 -19.90
CA ALA A 60 33.98 26.54 -19.97
C ALA A 60 35.49 26.50 -19.72
N ALA A 61 35.95 25.75 -18.71
CA ALA A 61 37.37 25.54 -18.44
C ALA A 61 38.14 24.88 -19.60
N GLN A 62 37.51 23.97 -20.36
CA GLN A 62 38.11 23.39 -21.55
C GLN A 62 38.29 24.38 -22.72
N LEU A 63 37.48 25.43 -22.77
CA LEU A 63 37.58 26.47 -23.81
C LEU A 63 38.68 27.49 -23.51
N ILE A 64 39.17 27.57 -22.26
CA ILE A 64 40.17 28.57 -21.85
C ILE A 64 41.57 28.10 -22.28
N PRO A 65 42.27 28.84 -23.16
CA PRO A 65 43.61 28.47 -23.60
C PRO A 65 44.60 28.44 -22.42
N GLY A 66 45.36 27.34 -22.30
CA GLY A 66 46.38 27.19 -21.26
C GLY A 66 45.88 26.71 -19.90
N MET A 67 44.57 26.54 -19.71
CA MET A 67 44.03 25.92 -18.50
C MET A 67 44.21 24.41 -18.57
N LEU A 68 45.08 23.85 -17.72
CA LEU A 68 45.34 22.40 -17.68
C LEU A 68 44.59 21.69 -16.56
N GLU A 69 44.26 22.40 -15.49
CA GLU A 69 43.64 21.87 -14.29
C GLU A 69 42.47 22.73 -13.83
N ILE A 70 41.50 22.11 -13.16
CA ILE A 70 40.33 22.76 -12.59
C ILE A 70 40.20 22.44 -11.10
N GLU A 71 39.72 23.40 -10.31
CA GLU A 71 39.40 23.13 -8.91
C GLU A 71 38.18 22.22 -8.81
N ALA A 72 38.38 21.08 -8.16
CA ALA A 72 37.40 20.05 -7.99
C ALA A 72 37.33 19.57 -6.53
N VAL A 73 36.12 19.25 -6.10
CA VAL A 73 35.87 18.47 -4.89
C VAL A 73 35.68 17.02 -5.33
N VAL A 74 36.60 16.15 -4.90
CA VAL A 74 36.40 14.71 -5.04
C VAL A 74 35.36 14.33 -4.02
N SER A 75 34.18 14.01 -4.54
CA SER A 75 33.13 13.43 -3.75
C SER A 75 33.30 11.92 -3.82
N ASP A 76 33.50 11.31 -2.65
CA ASP A 76 33.36 9.86 -2.45
C ASP A 76 31.90 9.42 -2.65
N GLN A 77 31.01 10.33 -3.11
CA GLN A 77 29.69 10.00 -3.65
C GLN A 77 29.72 9.25 -4.99
N ALA A 78 30.86 8.73 -5.43
CA ALA A 78 30.87 7.37 -5.94
C ALA A 78 30.76 6.50 -4.71
N GLY A 79 29.58 6.56 -4.13
CA GLY A 79 29.20 5.54 -3.22
C GLY A 79 29.51 4.21 -3.87
N THR A 80 29.88 3.24 -3.04
CA THR A 80 29.94 1.83 -3.45
C THR A 80 28.79 1.53 -4.42
N ASP A 81 28.94 0.59 -5.36
CA ASP A 81 27.87 0.31 -6.33
C ASP A 81 26.47 0.18 -5.68
N GLN A 82 26.47 -0.28 -4.42
CA GLN A 82 25.39 -0.21 -3.45
C GLN A 82 24.75 1.19 -3.23
N GLU A 83 25.50 2.24 -2.90
CA GLU A 83 24.97 3.60 -2.71
C GLU A 83 24.41 4.21 -4.01
N ARG A 84 25.01 3.95 -5.16
CA ARG A 84 24.44 4.34 -6.47
C ARG A 84 23.13 3.61 -6.75
N MET A 85 23.08 2.32 -6.43
CA MET A 85 21.86 1.51 -6.53
C MET A 85 20.77 2.01 -5.57
N VAL A 86 21.14 2.42 -4.36
CA VAL A 86 20.23 3.00 -3.37
C VAL A 86 19.67 4.33 -3.84
N GLN A 87 20.49 5.20 -4.40
CA GLN A 87 20.02 6.45 -5.02
C GLN A 87 19.03 6.17 -6.16
N SER A 88 19.31 5.19 -7.01
CA SER A 88 18.38 4.77 -8.07
C SER A 88 17.06 4.22 -7.51
N LEU A 89 17.10 3.47 -6.41
CA LEU A 89 15.88 2.95 -5.76
C LEU A 89 15.06 4.05 -5.11
N VAL A 90 15.70 4.99 -4.42
CA VAL A 90 15.03 6.15 -3.81
C VAL A 90 14.38 7.02 -4.88
N ALA A 91 15.07 7.30 -5.99
CA ALA A 91 14.51 8.04 -7.11
C ALA A 91 13.31 7.33 -7.75
N ASN A 92 13.33 5.99 -7.84
CA ASN A 92 12.20 5.22 -8.32
C ASN A 92 11.00 5.27 -7.36
N ILE A 93 11.23 5.24 -6.04
CA ILE A 93 10.16 5.32 -5.03
C ILE A 93 9.45 6.67 -5.05
N GLN A 94 10.17 7.75 -5.36
CA GLN A 94 9.61 9.11 -5.42
C GLN A 94 8.75 9.39 -6.66
N ARG A 95 8.45 8.36 -7.48
CA ARG A 95 7.52 8.49 -8.61
C ARG A 95 6.08 8.51 -8.11
N GLU A 96 5.26 9.39 -8.68
CA GLU A 96 3.86 9.58 -8.27
C GLU A 96 2.95 8.37 -8.56
N ASP A 97 3.39 7.44 -9.41
CA ASP A 97 2.57 6.34 -9.93
C ASP A 97 2.88 4.96 -9.33
N LEU A 98 3.67 4.89 -8.24
CA LEU A 98 4.13 3.61 -7.70
C LEU A 98 3.02 2.87 -6.93
N SER A 99 2.84 1.57 -7.20
CA SER A 99 1.95 0.72 -6.41
C SER A 99 2.51 0.43 -5.01
N LEU A 100 1.63 0.10 -4.05
CA LEU A 100 2.07 -0.21 -2.68
C LEU A 100 2.99 -1.44 -2.61
N VAL A 101 2.79 -2.42 -3.50
CA VAL A 101 3.63 -3.64 -3.54
C VAL A 101 5.00 -3.32 -4.14
N GLU A 102 5.07 -2.47 -5.16
CA GLU A 102 6.36 -1.98 -5.69
C GLU A 102 7.14 -1.19 -4.64
N GLU A 103 6.44 -0.34 -3.87
CA GLU A 103 7.03 0.42 -2.76
C GLU A 103 7.60 -0.54 -1.70
N ALA A 104 6.80 -1.54 -1.32
CA ALA A 104 7.21 -2.59 -0.39
C ALA A 104 8.43 -3.36 -0.90
N LYS A 105 8.44 -3.76 -2.18
CA LYS A 105 9.58 -4.46 -2.82
C LYS A 105 10.83 -3.60 -2.79
N ALA A 106 10.72 -2.30 -3.08
CA ALA A 106 11.85 -1.39 -3.05
C ALA A 106 12.42 -1.22 -1.61
N TYR A 107 11.56 -1.08 -0.59
CA TYR A 107 11.99 -1.07 0.82
C TYR A 107 12.62 -2.38 1.26
N GLY A 108 12.01 -3.51 0.87
CA GLY A 108 12.54 -4.85 1.13
C GLY A 108 13.93 -5.03 0.54
N LYS A 109 14.14 -4.56 -0.69
CA LYS A 109 15.44 -4.60 -1.36
C LYS A 109 16.49 -3.77 -0.61
N MET A 110 16.16 -2.54 -0.23
CA MET A 110 17.05 -1.68 0.57
C MET A 110 17.43 -2.29 1.91
N ASN A 111 16.49 -2.94 2.61
CA ASN A 111 16.75 -3.51 3.91
C ASN A 111 17.45 -4.88 3.83
N LYS A 112 16.93 -5.83 3.03
CA LYS A 112 17.40 -7.21 2.97
C LYS A 112 18.66 -7.39 2.12
N GLU A 113 18.74 -6.75 0.95
CA GLU A 113 19.90 -6.91 0.05
C GLU A 113 21.03 -5.93 0.40
N PHE A 114 20.69 -4.67 0.70
CA PHE A 114 21.68 -3.63 0.98
C PHE A 114 21.93 -3.39 2.47
N GLY A 115 21.26 -4.13 3.36
CA GLY A 115 21.48 -4.03 4.82
C GLY A 115 21.17 -2.64 5.40
N ILE A 116 20.37 -1.83 4.72
CA ILE A 116 20.09 -0.46 5.14
C ILE A 116 19.03 -0.49 6.25
N PRO A 117 19.32 0.07 7.44
CA PRO A 117 18.35 0.06 8.52
C PRO A 117 17.11 0.88 8.13
N MET A 118 15.93 0.40 8.51
CA MET A 118 14.64 1.04 8.19
C MET A 118 14.58 2.53 8.58
N VAL A 119 15.26 2.92 9.68
CA VAL A 119 15.37 4.31 10.12
C VAL A 119 16.08 5.17 9.08
N ARG A 120 17.11 4.64 8.43
CA ARG A 120 17.83 5.34 7.35
C ARG A 120 17.00 5.36 6.06
N ILE A 121 16.25 4.30 5.77
CA ILE A 121 15.31 4.28 4.63
C ILE A 121 14.27 5.40 4.80
N ALA A 122 13.68 5.53 6.00
CA ALA A 122 12.74 6.61 6.34
C ALA A 122 13.29 8.00 6.07
N LEU A 123 14.54 8.24 6.48
CA LEU A 123 15.22 9.51 6.24
C LEU A 123 15.47 9.77 4.74
N LEU A 124 15.85 8.74 3.99
CA LEU A 124 16.16 8.85 2.57
C LEU A 124 14.90 9.08 1.72
N THR A 125 13.77 8.49 2.09
CA THR A 125 12.54 8.52 1.30
C THR A 125 11.54 9.58 1.78
N GLY A 126 11.75 10.15 2.97
CA GLY A 126 10.86 11.17 3.55
C GLY A 126 9.59 10.60 4.18
N HIS A 127 9.46 9.27 4.27
CA HIS A 127 8.32 8.61 4.91
C HIS A 127 8.56 8.34 6.39
N CYS A 128 7.49 8.22 7.16
CA CYS A 128 7.63 7.84 8.57
C CYS A 128 8.01 6.36 8.71
N LEU A 129 8.76 6.03 9.77
CA LEU A 129 9.20 4.66 10.05
C LEU A 129 8.02 3.68 10.18
N ALA A 130 6.87 4.13 10.69
CA ALA A 130 5.68 3.31 10.83
C ALA A 130 5.08 2.89 9.48
N THR A 131 5.07 3.79 8.49
CA THR A 131 4.63 3.49 7.13
C THR A 131 5.56 2.48 6.48
N ILE A 132 6.88 2.67 6.56
CA ILE A 132 7.85 1.71 5.99
C ILE A 132 7.68 0.32 6.61
N LYS A 133 7.54 0.22 7.93
CA LYS A 133 7.27 -1.07 8.59
C LYS A 133 6.01 -1.72 8.06
N THR A 134 4.94 -0.95 7.90
CA THR A 134 3.65 -1.45 7.40
C THR A 134 3.74 -1.91 5.95
N ARG A 135 4.41 -1.14 5.09
CA ARG A 135 4.69 -1.51 3.70
C ARG A 135 5.49 -2.80 3.61
N MET A 136 6.50 -2.96 4.46
CA MET A 136 7.29 -4.19 4.48
C MET A 136 6.49 -5.43 4.88
N LEU A 137 5.41 -5.30 5.67
CA LEU A 137 4.50 -6.44 5.96
C LEU A 137 3.84 -6.99 4.70
N ILE A 138 3.65 -6.16 3.66
CA ILE A 138 3.07 -6.61 2.38
C ILE A 138 3.91 -7.72 1.75
N LEU A 139 5.24 -7.69 1.94
CA LEU A 139 6.15 -8.72 1.41
C LEU A 139 5.97 -10.07 2.09
N ASP A 140 5.43 -10.08 3.31
CA ASP A 140 5.17 -11.28 4.08
C ASP A 140 3.74 -11.82 3.84
N LEU A 141 2.93 -11.11 3.04
CA LEU A 141 1.61 -11.59 2.59
C LEU A 141 1.77 -12.58 1.44
N ASP A 142 0.79 -13.48 1.29
CA ASP A 142 0.73 -14.44 0.20
C ASP A 142 0.73 -13.76 -1.17
N PRO A 143 1.38 -14.35 -2.20
CA PRO A 143 1.47 -13.75 -3.55
C PRO A 143 0.11 -13.40 -4.17
N GLU A 144 -0.92 -14.20 -3.88
CA GLU A 144 -2.29 -13.92 -4.35
C GLU A 144 -2.86 -12.63 -3.76
N ILE A 145 -2.54 -12.32 -2.50
CA ILE A 145 -3.00 -11.11 -1.83
C ILE A 145 -2.26 -9.90 -2.38
N GLN A 146 -0.96 -10.05 -2.65
CA GLN A 146 -0.15 -9.00 -3.29
C GLN A 146 -0.72 -8.65 -4.68
N ALA A 147 -1.10 -9.66 -5.48
CA ALA A 147 -1.73 -9.44 -6.78
C ALA A 147 -3.08 -8.70 -6.68
N LEU A 148 -3.93 -9.08 -5.71
CA LEU A 148 -5.20 -8.39 -5.47
C LEU A 148 -5.03 -6.93 -5.04
N MET A 149 -3.94 -6.62 -4.33
CA MET A 149 -3.57 -5.25 -4.00
C MET A 149 -3.10 -4.52 -5.27
N ASP A 150 -2.18 -5.09 -6.06
CA ASP A 150 -1.66 -4.47 -7.29
C ASP A 150 -2.78 -4.13 -8.30
N ASP A 151 -3.77 -5.01 -8.45
CA ASP A 151 -4.92 -4.79 -9.34
C ASP A 151 -5.94 -3.75 -8.80
N SER A 152 -5.62 -3.05 -7.72
CA SER A 152 -6.50 -2.08 -7.03
C SER A 152 -7.86 -2.66 -6.61
N SER A 153 -7.95 -3.99 -6.48
CA SER A 153 -9.18 -4.69 -6.09
C SER A 153 -9.40 -4.66 -4.57
N MET A 154 -8.42 -4.20 -3.81
CA MET A 154 -8.51 -3.94 -2.38
C MET A 154 -8.03 -2.53 -2.03
N PRO A 155 -8.56 -1.91 -0.96
CA PRO A 155 -8.11 -0.60 -0.51
C PRO A 155 -6.62 -0.61 -0.12
N HIS A 156 -5.89 0.38 -0.64
CA HIS A 156 -4.48 0.64 -0.37
C HIS A 156 -4.29 1.45 0.93
N ASP A 157 -4.58 0.84 2.07
CA ASP A 157 -4.49 1.50 3.38
C ASP A 157 -3.64 0.71 4.39
N ASP A 158 -2.82 1.44 5.16
CA ASP A 158 -1.90 0.90 6.17
C ASP A 158 -2.64 0.06 7.25
N GLU A 159 -3.87 0.44 7.62
CA GLU A 159 -4.67 -0.27 8.61
C GLU A 159 -5.21 -1.59 8.07
N VAL A 160 -5.55 -1.63 6.77
CA VAL A 160 -6.03 -2.85 6.10
C VAL A 160 -4.91 -3.89 6.05
N ILE A 161 -3.70 -3.48 5.70
CA ILE A 161 -2.52 -4.37 5.66
C ILE A 161 -2.27 -4.99 7.04
N LYS A 162 -2.26 -4.17 8.09
CA LYS A 162 -2.08 -4.66 9.47
C LYS A 162 -3.19 -5.62 9.90
N ALA A 163 -4.43 -5.31 9.53
CA ALA A 163 -5.57 -6.17 9.85
C ALA A 163 -5.43 -7.54 9.18
N ILE A 164 -5.14 -7.57 7.87
CA ILE A 164 -4.97 -8.83 7.13
C ILE A 164 -3.79 -9.64 7.67
N GLN A 165 -2.67 -9.00 8.01
CA GLN A 165 -1.51 -9.68 8.59
C GLN A 165 -1.81 -10.35 9.93
N SER A 166 -2.78 -9.83 10.71
CA SER A 166 -3.16 -10.42 11.99
C SER A 166 -3.91 -11.76 11.86
N LEU A 167 -4.41 -12.08 10.67
CA LEU A 167 -5.09 -13.36 10.40
C LEU A 167 -4.06 -14.48 10.20
N PRO A 168 -4.38 -15.73 10.60
CA PRO A 168 -3.58 -16.90 10.26
C PRO A 168 -3.47 -17.10 8.75
N ASP A 169 -2.32 -17.61 8.29
CA ASP A 169 -2.01 -17.79 6.87
C ASP A 169 -3.05 -18.70 6.17
N SER A 170 -3.59 -19.71 6.86
CA SER A 170 -4.61 -20.63 6.34
C SER A 170 -5.92 -19.96 5.91
N VAL A 171 -6.27 -18.81 6.52
CA VAL A 171 -7.53 -18.09 6.30
C VAL A 171 -7.33 -16.84 5.44
N ARG A 172 -6.12 -16.27 5.47
CA ARG A 172 -5.82 -14.95 4.91
C ARG A 172 -6.14 -14.82 3.42
N VAL A 173 -5.77 -15.80 2.61
CA VAL A 173 -6.00 -15.81 1.15
C VAL A 173 -7.49 -15.85 0.82
N LYS A 174 -8.23 -16.79 1.42
CA LYS A 174 -9.69 -16.92 1.19
C LYS A 174 -10.44 -15.67 1.64
N PHE A 175 -10.00 -15.05 2.73
CA PHE A 175 -10.55 -13.78 3.21
C PHE A 175 -10.33 -12.67 2.17
N ALA A 176 -9.08 -12.46 1.72
CA ALA A 176 -8.73 -11.42 0.76
C ALA A 176 -9.51 -11.54 -0.57
N GLN A 177 -9.60 -12.74 -1.14
CA GLN A 177 -10.37 -13.01 -2.37
C GLN A 177 -11.85 -12.62 -2.23
N LYS A 178 -12.44 -12.90 -1.06
CA LYS A 178 -13.82 -12.48 -0.76
C LYS A 178 -13.97 -10.98 -0.59
N MET A 179 -13.03 -10.33 0.09
CA MET A 179 -13.06 -8.88 0.26
C MET A 179 -12.99 -8.16 -1.09
N ALA A 180 -12.10 -8.62 -1.97
CA ALA A 180 -11.98 -8.13 -3.35
C ALA A 180 -13.28 -8.31 -4.15
N LYS A 181 -13.90 -9.51 -4.08
CA LYS A 181 -15.17 -9.79 -4.78
C LYS A 181 -16.34 -8.91 -4.31
N HIS A 182 -16.39 -8.58 -3.03
CA HIS A 182 -17.50 -7.83 -2.43
C HIS A 182 -17.25 -6.31 -2.36
N GLY A 183 -16.05 -5.83 -2.67
CA GLY A 183 -15.72 -4.39 -2.69
C GLY A 183 -15.91 -3.71 -1.32
N LEU A 184 -15.40 -4.33 -0.25
CA LEU A 184 -15.60 -3.83 1.11
C LEU A 184 -14.78 -2.58 1.42
N SER A 185 -15.36 -1.67 2.20
CA SER A 185 -14.67 -0.46 2.67
C SER A 185 -13.62 -0.77 3.75
N ILE A 186 -12.67 0.15 3.97
CA ILE A 186 -11.62 0.04 5.00
C ILE A 186 -12.19 -0.36 6.36
N SER A 187 -13.28 0.31 6.80
CA SER A 187 -13.94 0.00 8.07
C SER A 187 -14.60 -1.39 8.07
N GLY A 188 -15.18 -1.81 6.94
CA GLY A 188 -15.78 -3.13 6.78
C GLY A 188 -14.75 -4.24 6.89
N ILE A 189 -13.59 -4.08 6.26
CA ILE A 189 -12.49 -5.04 6.31
C ILE A 189 -11.98 -5.20 7.75
N LYS A 190 -11.73 -4.09 8.47
CA LYS A 190 -11.28 -4.14 9.88
C LYS A 190 -12.25 -4.90 10.78
N LYS A 191 -13.54 -4.60 10.69
CA LYS A 191 -14.58 -5.30 11.47
C LYS A 191 -14.67 -6.78 11.13
N ALA A 192 -14.48 -7.13 9.85
CA ALA A 192 -14.50 -8.52 9.41
C ALA A 192 -13.29 -9.29 9.97
N VAL A 193 -12.10 -8.69 9.96
CA VAL A 193 -10.90 -9.27 10.60
C VAL A 193 -11.12 -9.48 12.10
N GLU A 194 -11.62 -8.47 12.83
CA GLU A 194 -11.88 -8.59 14.27
C GLU A 194 -12.84 -9.75 14.59
N LYS A 195 -13.88 -9.93 13.79
CA LYS A 195 -14.83 -11.04 13.96
C LYS A 195 -14.19 -12.39 13.69
N VAL A 196 -13.38 -12.51 12.64
CA VAL A 196 -12.68 -13.76 12.31
C VAL A 196 -11.71 -14.13 13.43
N ASN A 197 -10.90 -13.18 13.91
CA ASN A 197 -9.99 -13.42 15.02
C ASN A 197 -10.73 -13.81 16.31
N LYS A 198 -11.86 -13.15 16.63
CA LYS A 198 -12.68 -13.54 17.79
C LYS A 198 -13.22 -14.96 17.65
N HIS A 199 -13.63 -15.36 16.45
CA HIS A 199 -14.16 -16.71 16.20
C HIS A 199 -13.07 -17.78 16.34
N LEU A 200 -11.88 -17.53 15.79
CA LEU A 200 -10.71 -18.40 15.92
C LEU A 200 -10.25 -18.56 17.38
N GLN A 201 -10.41 -17.53 18.22
CA GLN A 201 -10.12 -17.61 19.65
C GLN A 201 -11.14 -18.45 20.43
N THR A 202 -12.40 -18.50 19.99
CA THR A 202 -13.46 -19.25 20.67
C THR A 202 -13.54 -20.72 20.27
N ASP A 203 -13.03 -21.09 19.10
CA ASP A 203 -13.08 -22.48 18.59
C ASP A 203 -11.84 -22.79 17.71
N PRO A 204 -10.70 -23.16 18.32
CA PRO A 204 -9.42 -23.34 17.62
C PRO A 204 -9.37 -24.59 16.72
N GLU A 205 -10.33 -25.53 16.82
CA GLU A 205 -10.39 -26.71 15.95
C GLU A 205 -11.08 -26.45 14.59
N SER A 206 -11.61 -25.23 14.36
CA SER A 206 -12.31 -24.83 13.13
C SER A 206 -11.39 -24.45 11.94
N GLU A 207 -10.07 -24.68 12.06
CA GLU A 207 -9.09 -24.36 11.00
C GLU A 207 -9.35 -25.13 9.68
N CYS A 208 -10.03 -26.27 9.75
CA CYS A 208 -10.52 -27.01 8.59
C CYS A 208 -12.02 -26.76 8.40
N GLU A 209 -12.38 -26.19 7.24
CA GLU A 209 -13.77 -25.98 6.78
C GLU A 209 -14.49 -24.74 7.35
N ILE A 210 -13.91 -23.55 7.18
CA ILE A 210 -14.74 -22.36 7.01
C ILE A 210 -15.42 -22.47 5.62
N ASP A 211 -16.56 -23.17 5.56
CA ASP A 211 -17.40 -23.22 4.36
C ASP A 211 -18.05 -21.85 4.15
N PHE A 212 -17.69 -21.31 3.01
CA PHE A 212 -18.01 -19.96 2.59
C PHE A 212 -19.28 -19.91 1.72
N ASP A 213 -19.84 -21.07 1.38
CA ASP A 213 -21.11 -21.30 0.66
C ASP A 213 -22.25 -21.60 1.66
N THR A 214 -22.54 -20.62 2.51
CA THR A 214 -23.61 -20.75 3.49
C THR A 214 -25.00 -20.88 2.84
N PRO A 215 -25.95 -21.58 3.49
CA PRO A 215 -27.35 -21.65 3.07
C PRO A 215 -27.98 -20.28 2.80
N SER A 216 -27.51 -19.21 3.42
CA SER A 216 -27.99 -17.84 3.21
C SER A 216 -27.77 -17.31 1.79
N ILE A 217 -26.65 -17.67 1.14
CA ILE A 217 -26.37 -17.32 -0.27
C ILE A 217 -27.28 -18.15 -1.20
N LYS A 218 -27.47 -19.44 -0.90
CA LYS A 218 -28.39 -20.33 -1.63
C LYS A 218 -29.87 -19.93 -1.48
N PHE A 219 -30.31 -19.51 -0.28
CA PHE A 219 -31.66 -19.03 0.01
C PHE A 219 -31.98 -17.70 -0.68
N ALA A 220 -30.99 -16.82 -0.87
CA ALA A 220 -31.17 -15.59 -1.64
C ALA A 220 -31.43 -15.88 -3.12
N VAL A 221 -30.80 -16.91 -3.69
CA VAL A 221 -31.03 -17.38 -5.06
C VAL A 221 -32.34 -18.20 -5.17
N GLN A 222 -32.71 -18.96 -4.14
CA GLN A 222 -33.94 -19.77 -4.11
C GLN A 222 -35.22 -19.02 -3.76
N LYS A 223 -35.16 -17.84 -3.12
CA LYS A 223 -36.33 -17.02 -2.75
C LYS A 223 -37.21 -16.63 -3.94
N ASN A 224 -36.71 -16.78 -5.17
CA ASN A 224 -37.49 -16.57 -6.38
C ASN A 224 -38.41 -17.74 -6.76
N LYS A 225 -38.47 -18.86 -6.01
CA LYS A 225 -39.19 -20.05 -6.50
C LYS A 225 -40.25 -20.73 -5.60
N TYR A 226 -40.35 -20.52 -4.29
CA TYR A 226 -41.38 -21.24 -3.52
C TYR A 226 -42.02 -20.46 -2.36
N THR A 227 -43.34 -20.27 -2.45
CA THR A 227 -44.24 -19.85 -1.38
C THR A 227 -45.04 -21.05 -0.87
N HIS A 228 -44.91 -21.40 0.41
CA HIS A 228 -45.92 -22.19 1.11
C HIS A 228 -46.38 -21.44 2.36
N LYS A 229 -47.69 -21.14 2.42
CA LYS A 229 -48.35 -20.42 3.51
C LYS A 229 -48.48 -21.31 4.76
N ARG A 230 -47.92 -20.86 5.89
CA ARG A 230 -48.31 -21.34 7.24
C ARG A 230 -49.72 -20.84 7.56
N ASN A 231 -50.54 -21.65 8.21
CA ASN A 231 -51.94 -21.33 8.51
C ASN A 231 -52.07 -20.62 9.87
N TRP A 232 -52.21 -19.29 9.84
CA TRP A 232 -52.32 -18.40 11.00
C TRP A 232 -53.76 -18.19 11.49
N GLY A 233 -54.73 -18.94 10.94
CA GLY A 233 -56.16 -18.69 11.15
C GLY A 233 -56.65 -18.81 12.60
N ALA A 234 -56.01 -19.61 13.44
CA ALA A 234 -56.41 -19.78 14.85
C ALA A 234 -56.10 -18.55 15.72
N LEU A 235 -54.97 -17.87 15.46
CA LEU A 235 -54.55 -16.68 16.20
C LEU A 235 -55.35 -15.43 15.80
N GLN A 236 -55.85 -15.41 14.57
CA GLN A 236 -56.68 -14.34 14.01
C GLN A 236 -58.06 -14.25 14.69
N GLN A 237 -58.59 -15.37 15.17
CA GLN A 237 -59.89 -15.42 15.87
C GLN A 237 -59.84 -14.85 17.30
N LEU A 238 -58.67 -14.82 17.93
CA LEU A 238 -58.50 -14.36 19.31
C LEU A 238 -58.11 -12.89 19.43
N ASN A 239 -57.98 -12.16 18.31
CA ASN A 239 -57.56 -10.76 18.27
C ASN A 239 -56.26 -10.48 19.05
N LYS A 240 -55.40 -11.50 19.16
CA LYS A 240 -54.10 -11.47 19.85
C LYS A 240 -52.92 -11.42 18.87
N LEU A 241 -53.19 -11.15 17.59
CA LEU A 241 -52.11 -10.97 16.63
C LEU A 241 -51.34 -9.70 17.00
N PRO A 242 -50.02 -9.77 17.11
CA PRO A 242 -49.19 -8.57 17.17
C PRO A 242 -49.53 -7.67 15.97
N PRO A 243 -49.41 -6.34 16.10
CA PRO A 243 -49.55 -5.43 14.95
C PRO A 243 -48.38 -5.71 14.00
N TRP A 244 -48.58 -6.68 13.09
CA TRP A 244 -47.50 -7.24 12.29
C TRP A 244 -46.85 -6.19 11.40
N GLU A 245 -47.61 -5.21 10.92
CA GLU A 245 -47.07 -4.10 10.15
C GLU A 245 -46.11 -3.23 10.99
N GLU A 246 -46.44 -2.95 12.25
CA GLU A 246 -45.58 -2.19 13.14
C GLU A 246 -44.33 -2.99 13.51
N LEU A 247 -44.47 -4.29 13.76
CA LEU A 247 -43.35 -5.19 14.05
C LEU A 247 -42.41 -5.35 12.87
N VAL A 248 -42.94 -5.51 11.66
CA VAL A 248 -42.15 -5.58 10.42
C VAL A 248 -41.47 -4.23 10.17
N THR A 249 -42.17 -3.12 10.38
CA THR A 249 -41.59 -1.77 10.23
C THR A 249 -40.48 -1.52 11.25
N ALA A 250 -40.65 -1.93 12.50
CA ALA A 250 -39.64 -1.81 13.55
C ALA A 250 -38.44 -2.71 13.29
N ALA A 251 -38.66 -3.96 12.87
CA ALA A 251 -37.60 -4.89 12.50
C ALA A 251 -36.80 -4.36 11.30
N ASN A 252 -37.49 -3.88 10.25
CA ASN A 252 -36.84 -3.32 9.07
C ASN A 252 -36.04 -2.06 9.41
N LYS A 253 -36.58 -1.12 10.19
CA LYS A 253 -35.82 0.05 10.65
C LYS A 253 -34.59 -0.34 11.47
N THR A 254 -34.71 -1.39 12.30
CA THR A 254 -33.59 -1.91 13.10
C THR A 254 -32.53 -2.57 12.21
N CYS A 255 -32.96 -3.29 11.18
CA CYS A 255 -32.06 -3.86 10.17
C CYS A 255 -31.41 -2.77 9.31
N ASP A 256 -32.15 -1.76 8.86
CA ASP A 256 -31.64 -0.68 7.99
C ASP A 256 -30.64 0.22 8.73
N ALA A 257 -30.87 0.46 10.02
CA ALA A 257 -29.93 1.16 10.89
C ALA A 257 -28.71 0.31 11.28
N CYS A 258 -28.75 -1.00 11.04
CA CYS A 258 -27.64 -1.90 11.35
C CYS A 258 -26.57 -1.79 10.26
N SER A 259 -25.37 -1.32 10.63
CA SER A 259 -24.21 -1.25 9.71
C SER A 259 -23.68 -2.61 9.25
N LEU A 260 -24.34 -3.70 9.64
CA LEU A 260 -24.04 -5.08 9.27
C LEU A 260 -25.18 -5.71 8.44
N SER A 261 -26.19 -4.93 8.02
CA SER A 261 -27.37 -5.40 7.29
C SER A 261 -27.04 -6.16 5.99
N TYR A 262 -26.00 -5.74 5.27
CA TYR A 262 -25.48 -6.41 4.08
C TYR A 262 -24.68 -7.70 4.39
N SER A 263 -24.35 -7.94 5.66
CA SER A 263 -23.65 -9.13 6.17
C SER A 263 -24.55 -10.01 7.05
N ALA A 264 -25.88 -9.85 6.91
CA ALA A 264 -26.87 -10.60 7.65
C ALA A 264 -26.67 -12.11 7.46
N SER A 265 -26.37 -12.82 8.55
CA SER A 265 -26.20 -14.27 8.57
C SER A 265 -26.82 -14.86 9.83
N PRO A 266 -27.16 -16.16 9.87
CA PRO A 266 -27.70 -16.81 11.06
C PRO A 266 -26.77 -16.72 12.27
N VAL A 267 -25.47 -16.51 12.07
CA VAL A 267 -24.51 -16.34 13.18
C VAL A 267 -24.46 -14.89 13.64
N VAL A 268 -24.48 -13.93 12.71
CA VAL A 268 -24.43 -12.48 13.01
C VAL A 268 -25.77 -11.96 13.56
N CYS A 269 -26.89 -12.51 13.09
CA CYS A 269 -28.23 -12.07 13.45
C CYS A 269 -28.86 -12.90 14.57
N ARG A 270 -28.30 -14.04 14.97
CA ARG A 270 -28.86 -14.88 16.06
C ARG A 270 -28.88 -14.15 17.40
N GLU A 271 -27.91 -13.27 17.64
CA GLU A 271 -27.86 -12.41 18.83
C GLU A 271 -28.42 -11.01 18.56
N CYS A 272 -29.11 -10.80 17.43
CA CYS A 272 -29.72 -9.50 17.14
C CYS A 272 -30.92 -9.27 18.06
N PRO A 273 -31.02 -8.12 18.74
CA PRO A 273 -32.16 -7.80 19.61
C PRO A 273 -33.52 -7.91 18.91
N ALA A 274 -33.58 -7.61 17.60
CA ALA A 274 -34.79 -7.74 16.81
C ALA A 274 -35.18 -9.22 16.56
N VAL A 275 -34.19 -10.09 16.38
CA VAL A 275 -34.40 -11.53 16.19
C VAL A 275 -34.82 -12.19 17.51
N GLU A 276 -34.22 -11.78 18.63
CA GLU A 276 -34.61 -12.23 19.96
C GLU A 276 -36.06 -11.82 20.31
N LEU A 277 -36.44 -10.57 20.02
CA LEU A 277 -37.80 -10.07 20.21
C LEU A 277 -38.82 -10.88 19.39
N ILE A 278 -38.52 -11.14 18.12
CA ILE A 278 -39.40 -11.94 17.24
C ILE A 278 -39.48 -13.39 17.74
N SER A 279 -38.38 -13.98 18.21
CA SER A 279 -38.36 -15.34 18.78
C SER A 279 -39.27 -15.45 20.01
N LYS A 280 -39.18 -14.49 20.94
CA LYS A 280 -40.04 -14.44 22.14
C LYS A 280 -41.51 -14.26 21.77
N LEU A 281 -41.82 -13.46 20.75
CA LEU A 281 -43.20 -13.30 20.28
C LEU A 281 -43.76 -14.57 19.62
N LEU A 282 -42.92 -15.35 18.94
CA LEU A 282 -43.29 -16.63 18.37
C LEU A 282 -43.50 -17.71 19.44
N GLU A 283 -42.71 -17.71 20.50
CA GLU A 283 -42.89 -18.59 21.66
C GLU A 283 -44.20 -18.31 22.40
N ILE A 284 -44.57 -17.03 22.57
CA ILE A 284 -45.85 -16.62 23.18
C ILE A 284 -47.05 -17.02 22.30
N ALA A 285 -46.84 -17.22 20.99
CA ALA A 285 -47.87 -17.57 20.02
C ALA A 285 -48.06 -19.09 19.84
N GLN A 286 -47.21 -19.93 20.44
CA GLN A 286 -47.35 -21.40 20.51
C GLN A 286 -48.19 -21.82 21.72
#